data_AF-A0A090WLH6-F1
#
_entry.id   AF-A0A090WLH6-F1
#
_cell.length_a   1.000
_cell.length_b   1.000
_cell.length_c   1.000
_cell.angle_alpha   90.00
_cell.angle_beta   90.00
_cell.angle_gamma   90.00
#
_symmetry.space_group_name_H-M   'P 1'
#
loop_
_entity.id
_entity.type
_entity.pdbx_description
1 polymer ?
#
loop_
_entity_poly.entity_id
_entity_poly.type
_entity_poly.pdbx_seq_one_letter_code
_entity_poly.pdbx_strand_id
1 'polypeptide(L)' 'MIYILVFIVLAILSFIYYKLADRFNIIDKPNHRSSHTQITIRGGGIIFYIALLIFSLPVVLNTHIYL' A
#
# COMPACT_ATOMS: atom_id res chain seq x y z
N MET A 1 -6.18 11.74 -16.91
CA MET A 1 -6.49 10.31 -17.17
C MET A 1 -5.47 9.37 -16.49
N ILE A 2 -4.15 9.63 -16.60
CA ILE A 2 -3.10 8.84 -15.93
C ILE A 2 -3.30 8.71 -14.40
N TYR A 3 -3.72 9.77 -13.71
CA TYR A 3 -3.95 9.73 -12.26
C TYR A 3 -5.09 8.82 -11.84
N ILE A 4 -6.13 8.71 -12.66
CA ILE A 4 -7.25 7.78 -12.43
C ILE A 4 -6.76 6.34 -12.57
N LEU A 5 -5.92 6.06 -13.57
CA LEU A 5 -5.31 4.74 -13.74
C LEU A 5 -4.43 4.39 -12.53
N VAL A 6 -3.58 5.31 -12.07
CA VAL A 6 -2.75 5.11 -10.87
C VAL A 6 -3.61 4.84 -9.63
N PHE A 7 -4.69 5.60 -9.44
CA PHE A 7 -5.63 5.38 -8.34
C PHE A 7 -6.25 3.98 -8.38
N ILE A 8 -6.72 3.53 -9.55
CA ILE A 8 -7.30 2.19 -9.73
C ILE A 8 -6.25 1.11 -9.41
N VAL A 9 -5.02 1.25 -9.89
CA VAL A 9 -3.92 0.31 -9.61
C VAL A 9 -3.62 0.24 -8.12
N LEU A 10 -3.50 1.39 -7.44
CA LEU A 10 -3.25 1.44 -5.99
C LEU A 10 -4.42 0.86 -5.19
N ALA A 11 -5.66 1.10 -5.61
CA ALA A 11 -6.84 0.52 -4.98
C ALA A 11 -6.82 -1.02 -5.09
N ILE A 12 -6.56 -1.56 -6.29
CA ILE A 12 -6.44 -3.01 -6.51
C ILE A 12 -5.31 -3.60 -5.65
N LEU A 13 -4.14 -2.96 -5.63
CA LEU A 13 -3.00 -3.40 -4.80
C LEU A 13 -3.33 -3.38 -3.31
N SER A 14 -4.10 -2.39 -2.84
CA SER A 14 -4.57 -2.33 -1.46
C SER A 14 -5.46 -3.53 -1.10
N PHE A 15 -6.40 -3.91 -1.98
CA PHE A 15 -7.24 -5.10 -1.77
C PHE A 15 -6.43 -6.40 -1.80
N ILE A 16 -5.45 -6.52 -2.71
CA ILE A 16 -4.55 -7.67 -2.76
C ILE A 16 -3.74 -7.76 -1.47
N TYR A 17 -3.17 -6.64 -1.03
CA TYR A 17 -2.43 -6.58 0.23
C TYR A 17 -3.29 -6.98 1.42
N TYR A 18 -4.53 -6.50 1.50
CA TYR A 18 -5.46 -6.87 2.57
C TYR A 18 -5.64 -8.39 2.67
N LYS A 19 -5.93 -9.06 1.54
CA LYS A 19 -6.07 -10.52 1.49
C LYS A 19 -4.77 -11.25 1.87
N LEU A 20 -3.65 -10.69 1.47
CA LEU A 20 -2.33 -11.26 1.76
C LEU A 20 -1.99 -11.14 3.25
N ALA A 21 -2.22 -9.97 3.83
CA ALA A 21 -1.99 -9.68 5.24
C ALA A 21 -2.89 -10.53 6.14
N ASP A 22 -4.14 -10.76 5.75
CA ASP A 22 -5.05 -11.71 6.40
C ASP A 22 -4.48 -13.15 6.36
N ARG A 23 -4.07 -13.62 5.19
CA ARG A 23 -3.47 -14.96 5.01
C ARG A 23 -2.20 -15.16 5.84
N PHE A 24 -1.37 -14.13 5.98
CA PHE A 24 -0.15 -14.17 6.78
C PHE A 24 -0.36 -13.83 8.26
N ASN A 25 -1.60 -13.63 8.71
CA ASN A 25 -1.93 -13.24 10.09
C ASN A 25 -1.20 -11.95 10.54
N ILE A 26 -0.98 -11.00 9.62
CA ILE A 26 -0.45 -9.66 9.91
C ILE A 26 -1.57 -8.81 10.53
N ILE A 27 -1.90 -9.14 11.77
CA ILE A 27 -3.13 -8.72 12.42
C ILE A 27 -2.80 -8.13 13.80
N ASP A 28 -3.47 -7.03 14.15
CA ASP A 28 -3.55 -6.54 15.51
C ASP A 28 -4.68 -7.25 16.26
N LYS A 29 -4.35 -7.80 17.43
CA LYS A 29 -5.32 -8.39 18.33
C LYS A 29 -5.53 -7.45 19.51
N PRO A 30 -6.78 -7.21 19.93
CA PRO A 30 -7.06 -6.39 21.09
C PRO A 30 -6.41 -7.02 22.33
N ASN A 31 -5.75 -6.18 23.13
CA ASN A 31 -5.14 -6.53 24.40
C ASN A 31 -5.69 -5.65 25.53
N HIS A 32 -5.33 -5.95 26.78
CA HIS A 32 -5.82 -5.19 27.94
C HIS A 32 -5.42 -3.69 27.92
N ARG A 33 -4.51 -3.29 27.03
CA ARG A 33 -4.04 -1.92 26.84
C ARG A 33 -4.66 -1.22 25.62
N SER A 34 -5.42 -1.92 24.77
CA SER A 34 -5.99 -1.36 23.55
C SER A 34 -7.43 -0.90 23.75
N SER A 35 -7.77 0.26 23.20
CA SER A 35 -9.14 0.79 23.16
C SER A 35 -10.00 0.21 22.03
N HIS A 36 -9.38 -0.46 21.05
CA HIS A 36 -10.11 -1.16 20.01
C HIS A 36 -10.55 -2.54 20.52
N THR A 37 -11.75 -2.98 20.14
CA THR A 37 -12.30 -4.30 20.47
C THR A 37 -12.30 -5.26 19.28
N GLN A 38 -12.07 -4.74 18.06
CA GLN A 38 -12.11 -5.51 16.83
C GLN A 38 -10.71 -5.80 16.30
N ILE A 39 -10.53 -6.99 15.77
CA ILE A 39 -9.32 -7.40 15.08
C ILE A 39 -9.08 -6.49 13.87
N THR A 40 -7.87 -5.93 13.73
CA THR A 40 -7.52 -5.03 12.61
C THR A 40 -6.32 -5.57 11.83
N ILE A 41 -6.35 -5.44 10.50
CA ILE A 41 -5.18 -5.79 9.68
C ILE A 41 -4.13 -4.69 9.82
N ARG A 42 -2.89 -5.09 10.12
CA ARG A 42 -1.75 -4.19 10.27
C ARG A 42 -1.02 -3.99 8.94
N GLY A 43 -0.14 -3.00 8.89
CA GLY A 43 0.86 -2.87 7.82
C GLY A 43 0.38 -2.25 6.52
N GLY A 44 -0.82 -1.68 6.46
CA GLY A 44 -1.36 -0.99 5.27
C GLY A 44 -0.47 0.13 4.71
N GLY A 45 0.47 0.65 5.52
CA GLY A 45 1.47 1.63 5.10
C GLY A 45 2.38 1.17 3.95
N ILE A 46 2.47 -0.14 3.65
CA ILE A 46 3.27 -0.63 2.52
C ILE A 46 2.81 -0.06 1.16
N ILE A 47 1.51 0.25 1.03
CA ILE A 47 0.95 0.83 -0.20
C ILE A 47 1.55 2.22 -0.47
N PHE A 48 1.92 2.98 0.56
CA PHE A 48 2.57 4.28 0.38
C PHE A 48 3.96 4.15 -0.26
N TYR A 49 4.75 3.17 0.15
CA TYR A 49 6.07 2.93 -0.47
C TYR A 49 5.92 2.50 -1.94
N ILE A 50 4.92 1.68 -2.24
CA ILE A 50 4.61 1.28 -3.62
C ILE A 50 4.19 2.50 -4.45
N ALA A 51 3.33 3.37 -3.91
CA ALA A 51 2.93 4.61 -4.58
C ALA A 51 4.12 5.54 -4.84
N LEU A 52 5.03 5.68 -3.86
CA LEU A 52 6.25 6.47 -4.00
C LEU A 52 7.14 5.92 -5.13
N LEU A 53 7.32 4.60 -5.20
CA LEU A 53 8.10 3.94 -6.25
C LEU A 53 7.48 4.15 -7.64
N ILE A 54 6.16 3.99 -7.77
CA ILE A 54 5.43 4.22 -9.02
C ILE A 54 5.59 5.68 -9.48
N PHE A 55 5.62 6.62 -8.54
CA PHE A 55 5.85 8.03 -8.84
C PHE A 55 7.31 8.32 -9.22
N SER A 56 8.29 7.71 -8.54
CA SER A 56 9.71 8.00 -8.75
C SER A 56 10.31 7.33 -9.99
N LEU A 57 9.83 6.14 -10.38
CA LEU A 57 10.41 5.37 -11.50
C LEU A 57 10.40 6.13 -12.84
N PRO A 58 9.28 6.75 -13.27
CA PRO A 58 9.23 7.50 -14.52
C PRO A 58 10.07 8.77 -14.46
N VAL A 59 10.17 9.41 -13.29
CA VAL A 59 11.00 10.60 -13.08
C VAL A 59 12.47 10.26 -13.35
N VAL A 60 12.97 9.17 -12.74
CA VAL A 60 14.36 8.71 -12.93
C VAL A 60 14.61 8.34 -14.40
N LEU A 61 13.70 7.57 -15.02
CA LEU A 61 13.88 7.10 -16.39
C LEU A 61 13.86 8.25 -17.43
N ASN A 62 13.01 9.26 -17.24
CA ASN A 62 13.03 10.45 -18.10
C ASN A 62 14.31 11.25 -17.91
N THR A 63 14.80 11.39 -16.66
CA THR A 63 16.02 12.17 -16.38
C THR A 63 17.24 11.60 -17.12
N HIS A 64 17.30 10.28 -17.35
CA HIS A 64 18.36 9.63 -18.13
C HIS A 64 18.22 9.75 -19.65
N ILE A 65 17.04 10.13 -20.17
CA ILE A 65 16.80 10.28 -21.62
C ILE A 65 17.11 11.72 -22.09
N TYR A 66 17.12 12.69 -21.17
CA TYR A 66 17.39 14.10 -21.46
C TYR A 66 18.82 14.56 -21.09
N LEU A 67 19.72 13.62 -20.77
CA LEU A 67 21.17 13.82 -20.56
C LEU A 67 21.94 13.03 -21.63
#